data_AF-A0AA90H5Z1-F1
#
_entry.id   AF-A0AA90H5Z1-F1
#
_cell.length_a   1.000
_cell.length_b   1.000
_cell.length_c   1.000
_cell.angle_alpha   90.00
_cell.angle_beta   90.00
_cell.angle_gamma   90.00
#
_symmetry.space_group_name_H-M   'P 1'
#
loop_
_entity.id
_entity.type
_entity.pdbx_description
1 polymer ?
#
loop_
_entity_poly.entity_id
_entity_poly.type
_entity_poly.pdbx_seq_one_letter_code
_entity_poly.pdbx_strand_id
1 'polypeptide(L)'
;MALILPAIALAAFITLCYAALCAASPFGRCRRCNGLGFALTTDRKGRPKRGKHCRRCNGHGIRIRTGRHIFHLATRIHTDGTRTTTPTTPTPKENLPWS
;
A
#
# COMPACT_ATOMS: atom_id res chain seq x y z
N MET A 1 -29.69 -24.43 -17.15
CA MET A 1 -29.57 -22.98 -17.40
C MET A 1 -29.87 -22.12 -16.16
N ALA A 2 -30.82 -22.50 -15.28
CA ALA A 2 -31.20 -21.68 -14.12
C ALA A 2 -30.11 -21.45 -13.05
N LEU A 3 -29.15 -22.38 -12.92
CA LEU A 3 -28.10 -22.30 -11.89
C LEU A 3 -26.85 -21.50 -12.33
N ILE A 4 -26.73 -21.14 -13.60
CA ILE A 4 -25.52 -20.51 -14.15
C ILE A 4 -25.45 -19.03 -13.74
N LEU A 5 -26.56 -18.31 -13.86
CA LEU A 5 -26.69 -16.91 -13.43
C LEU A 5 -26.36 -16.70 -11.94
N PRO A 6 -26.96 -17.44 -10.98
CA PRO A 6 -26.62 -17.28 -9.58
C PRO A 6 -25.17 -17.71 -9.27
N ALA A 7 -24.62 -18.71 -9.97
CA ALA A 7 -23.22 -19.12 -9.80
C ALA A 7 -22.25 -18.01 -10.23
N ILE A 8 -22.49 -17.36 -11.37
CA ILE A 8 -21.68 -16.22 -11.84
C ILE A 8 -21.80 -15.05 -10.88
N ALA A 9 -23.02 -14.73 -10.41
CA ALA A 9 -23.25 -13.66 -9.46
C ALA A 9 -22.50 -13.89 -8.13
N LEU A 10 -22.51 -15.12 -7.60
CA LEU A 10 -21.75 -15.51 -6.41
C LEU A 10 -20.24 -15.39 -6.62
N ALA A 11 -19.73 -15.86 -7.77
CA ALA A 11 -18.31 -15.75 -8.09
C ALA A 11 -17.86 -14.28 -8.21
N ALA A 12 -18.66 -13.44 -8.89
CA ALA A 12 -18.43 -12.00 -8.98
C ALA A 12 -18.48 -11.32 -7.60
N PHE A 13 -19.44 -11.71 -6.76
CA PHE A 13 -19.55 -11.17 -5.40
C PHE A 13 -18.33 -11.52 -4.54
N ILE A 14 -17.88 -12.78 -4.56
CA ILE A 14 -16.71 -13.22 -3.79
C ILE A 14 -15.44 -12.49 -4.27
N THR A 15 -15.25 -12.37 -5.59
CA THR A 15 -14.09 -11.69 -6.16
C THR A 15 -14.09 -10.19 -5.81
N LEU A 16 -15.24 -9.51 -5.89
CA LEU A 16 -15.39 -8.12 -5.46
C LEU A 16 -15.15 -7.96 -3.96
N CYS A 17 -15.67 -8.86 -3.13
CA CYS A 17 -15.48 -8.82 -1.68
C CYS A 17 -14.00 -9.04 -1.31
N TYR A 18 -13.30 -9.95 -1.98
CA TYR A 18 -11.86 -10.16 -1.82
C TYR A 18 -11.05 -8.93 -2.27
N ALA A 19 -11.42 -8.31 -3.40
CA ALA A 19 -10.80 -7.09 -3.88
C ALA A 19 -11.01 -5.92 -2.91
N ALA A 20 -12.22 -5.76 -2.37
CA ALA A 20 -12.56 -4.78 -1.35
C ALA A 20 -11.77 -5.01 -0.06
N LEU A 21 -11.64 -6.26 0.40
CA LEU A 21 -10.84 -6.61 1.58
C LEU A 21 -9.33 -6.36 1.36
N CYS A 22 -8.85 -6.57 0.13
CA CYS A 22 -7.49 -6.20 -0.29
C CYS A 22 -7.29 -4.68 -0.31
N ALA A 23 -8.32 -3.91 -0.63
CA ALA A 23 -8.30 -2.44 -0.58
C ALA A 23 -8.41 -1.90 0.86
N ALA A 24 -9.27 -2.49 1.70
CA ALA A 24 -9.54 -2.07 3.07
C ALA A 24 -8.44 -2.50 4.07
N SER A 25 -7.72 -3.60 3.81
CA SER A 25 -6.56 -4.03 4.63
C SER A 25 -5.22 -3.87 3.89
N PRO A 26 -4.77 -2.62 3.64
CA PRO A 26 -3.54 -2.34 2.92
C PRO A 26 -2.27 -2.69 3.70
N PHE A 27 -2.38 -3.13 4.96
CA PHE A 27 -1.26 -3.40 5.84
C PHE A 27 -1.12 -4.90 6.11
N GLY A 28 -0.30 -5.57 5.31
CA GLY A 28 0.12 -6.94 5.63
C GLY A 28 1.19 -6.89 6.74
N ARG A 29 1.10 -7.76 7.75
CA ARG A 29 2.21 -7.92 8.70
C ARG A 29 3.47 -8.38 7.96
N CYS A 30 4.62 -7.79 8.25
CA CYS A 30 5.86 -8.21 7.63
C CYS A 30 6.21 -9.62 8.13
N ARG A 31 6.19 -10.62 7.24
CA ARG A 31 6.46 -12.04 7.54
C ARG A 31 7.82 -12.31 8.23
N ARG A 32 8.76 -11.36 8.17
CA ARG A 32 10.10 -11.50 8.77
C ARG A 32 10.14 -11.09 10.24
N CYS A 33 9.30 -10.14 10.66
CA CYS A 33 9.24 -9.63 12.02
C CYS A 33 7.86 -9.80 12.66
N ASN A 34 6.93 -10.51 12.01
CA ASN A 34 5.57 -10.81 12.48
C ASN A 34 4.77 -9.58 12.96
N GLY A 35 5.07 -8.39 12.45
CA GLY A 35 4.39 -7.15 12.87
C GLY A 35 5.14 -6.32 13.91
N LEU A 36 6.23 -6.84 14.49
CA LEU A 36 6.99 -6.13 15.54
C LEU A 36 7.85 -4.98 14.99
N GLY A 37 8.30 -5.07 13.74
CA GLY A 37 9.19 -4.09 13.13
C GLY A 37 10.67 -4.25 13.50
N PHE A 38 11.01 -5.09 14.46
CA PHE A 38 12.39 -5.37 14.84
C PHE A 38 12.59 -6.86 15.13
N ALA A 39 13.84 -7.31 15.14
CA ALA A 39 14.20 -8.64 15.62
C ALA A 39 14.14 -8.65 17.15
N LEU A 40 13.41 -9.61 17.74
CA LEU A 40 13.46 -9.85 19.17
C LEU A 40 14.77 -10.58 19.50
N THR A 41 15.54 -10.03 20.42
CA THR A 41 16.77 -10.65 20.93
C THR A 41 16.62 -10.86 22.42
N THR A 42 17.01 -12.00 22.95
CA THR A 42 17.00 -12.26 24.39
C THR A 42 18.33 -11.85 25.02
N ASP A 43 18.28 -11.14 26.15
CA ASP A 43 19.47 -10.88 26.96
C ASP A 43 19.96 -12.18 27.65
N ARG A 44 21.18 -12.19 28.20
CA ARG A 44 21.74 -13.28 29.02
C ARG A 44 20.84 -13.67 30.20
N LYS A 45 19.98 -12.74 30.66
CA LYS A 45 18.99 -12.94 31.74
C LYS A 45 17.60 -13.34 31.23
N GLY A 46 17.46 -13.71 29.94
CA GLY A 46 16.19 -14.15 29.34
C GLY A 46 15.18 -13.04 29.08
N ARG A 47 15.52 -11.76 29.32
CA ARG A 47 14.60 -10.64 29.08
C ARG A 47 14.51 -10.34 27.58
N PRO A 48 13.30 -10.18 27.01
CA PRO A 48 13.15 -9.79 25.61
C PRO A 48 13.62 -8.34 25.42
N LYS A 49 14.63 -8.16 24.56
CA LYS A 49 15.18 -6.86 24.19
C LYS A 49 14.90 -6.58 22.73
N ARG A 50 14.66 -5.31 22.43
CA ARG A 50 14.54 -4.81 21.05
C ARG A 50 15.91 -4.93 20.37
N GLY A 51 16.01 -5.86 19.43
CA GLY A 51 17.19 -6.03 18.59
C GLY A 51 17.21 -5.08 17.40
N LYS A 52 17.93 -5.49 16.35
CA LYS A 52 18.07 -4.69 15.12
C LYS A 52 16.72 -4.47 14.43
N HIS A 53 16.60 -3.31 13.79
CA HIS A 53 15.44 -2.96 12.97
C HIS A 53 15.27 -3.93 11.81
N CYS A 54 14.02 -4.28 11.47
CA CYS A 54 13.77 -5.18 10.36
C CYS A 54 14.05 -4.47 9.03
N ARG A 55 15.13 -4.88 8.33
CA ARG A 55 15.53 -4.33 7.01
C ARG A 55 14.43 -4.45 5.94
N ARG A 56 13.51 -5.40 6.08
CA ARG A 56 12.48 -5.68 5.05
C ARG A 56 11.29 -4.73 5.11
N CYS A 57 10.94 -4.21 6.28
CA CYS A 57 9.85 -3.25 6.45
C CYS A 57 10.34 -1.88 6.93
N ASN A 58 11.67 -1.64 6.92
CA ASN A 58 12.32 -0.53 7.62
C ASN A 58 11.67 -0.30 8.99
N GLY A 59 11.45 -1.42 9.67
CA GLY A 59 10.79 -1.61 10.96
C GLY A 59 9.58 -0.77 11.31
N HIS A 60 8.73 -0.52 10.31
CA HIS A 60 7.32 -0.23 10.55
C HIS A 60 6.52 -1.47 11.00
N GLY A 61 7.07 -2.68 10.84
CA GLY A 61 6.37 -3.93 11.19
C GLY A 61 5.27 -4.33 10.19
N ILE A 62 4.78 -3.38 9.41
CA ILE A 62 3.79 -3.55 8.36
C ILE A 62 4.42 -3.39 6.98
N ARG A 63 3.84 -4.04 5.97
CA ARG A 63 4.16 -3.89 4.57
C ARG A 63 2.90 -3.46 3.82
N ILE A 64 3.07 -2.46 2.96
CA ILE A 64 2.00 -1.97 2.12
C ILE A 64 1.64 -3.05 1.08
N ARG A 65 0.38 -3.50 1.07
CA ARG A 65 -0.20 -4.36 0.03
C ARG A 65 -0.63 -3.53 -1.18
N THR A 66 -0.86 -4.22 -2.30
CA THR A 66 -1.25 -3.65 -3.60
C THR A 66 -2.44 -2.68 -3.52
N GLY A 67 -3.36 -2.88 -2.57
CA GLY A 67 -4.52 -1.99 -2.37
C GLY A 67 -4.16 -0.51 -2.20
N ARG A 68 -3.11 -0.18 -1.43
CA ARG A 68 -2.69 1.22 -1.28
C ARG A 68 -2.01 1.77 -2.52
N HIS A 69 -1.36 0.92 -3.32
CA HIS A 69 -0.84 1.32 -4.62
C HIS A 69 -1.98 1.65 -5.58
N ILE A 70 -3.05 0.85 -5.59
CA ILE A 70 -4.25 1.10 -6.39
C ILE A 70 -4.93 2.40 -5.96
N PHE A 71 -5.06 2.66 -4.65
CA PHE A 71 -5.63 3.92 -4.19
C PHE A 71 -4.81 5.12 -4.69
N HIS A 72 -3.48 5.09 -4.55
CA HIS A 72 -2.62 6.15 -5.07
C HIS A 72 -2.73 6.30 -6.59
N LEU A 73 -2.87 5.19 -7.32
CA LEU A 73 -3.07 5.20 -8.76
C LEU A 73 -4.42 5.82 -9.13
N ALA A 74 -5.49 5.44 -8.43
CA ALA A 74 -6.84 5.96 -8.63
C ALA A 74 -6.91 7.46 -8.29
N THR A 75 -6.27 7.90 -7.19
CA THR A 75 -6.18 9.33 -6.86
C THR A 75 -5.41 10.09 -7.94
N ARG A 76 -4.33 9.52 -8.50
CA ARG A 76 -3.62 10.14 -9.63
C ARG A 76 -4.50 10.24 -10.87
N ILE A 77 -5.14 9.16 -11.29
CA ILE A 77 -6.05 9.13 -12.45
C ILE A 77 -7.19 10.13 -12.26
N HIS A 78 -7.80 10.17 -11.08
CA HIS A 78 -8.85 11.13 -10.76
C HIS A 78 -8.32 12.56 -10.83
N THR A 79 -7.16 12.84 -10.21
CA THR A 79 -6.56 14.17 -10.23
C THR A 79 -6.22 14.58 -11.65
N ASP A 80 -5.61 13.70 -12.45
CA ASP A 80 -5.24 13.95 -13.84
C ASP A 80 -6.47 14.20 -14.71
N GLY A 81 -7.57 13.48 -14.49
CA GLY A 81 -8.84 13.69 -15.19
C GLY A 81 -9.59 14.96 -14.78
N THR A 82 -9.49 15.36 -13.50
CA THR A 82 -10.05 16.64 -13.00
C THR A 82 -9.10 17.82 -13.16
N ARG A 83 -7.85 17.58 -13.56
CA ARG A 83 -6.89 18.65 -13.82
C ARG A 83 -7.29 19.25 -15.15
N THR A 84 -8.17 20.25 -15.09
CA THR A 84 -8.24 21.27 -16.12
C THR A 84 -6.80 21.69 -16.35
N THR A 85 -6.26 21.42 -17.54
CA THR A 85 -4.92 21.81 -17.94
C THR A 85 -4.84 23.32 -17.87
N THR A 86 -4.58 23.81 -16.68
CA THR A 86 -4.14 25.18 -16.44
C THR A 86 -2.74 25.20 -17.01
N PRO A 87 -2.43 26.06 -18.00
CA PRO A 87 -1.08 26.17 -18.50
C PRO A 87 -0.17 26.42 -17.29
N THR A 88 0.74 25.48 -17.04
CA THR A 88 1.69 25.58 -15.94
C THR A 88 2.56 26.79 -16.22
N THR A 89 2.39 27.87 -15.47
CA THR A 89 3.34 28.98 -15.48
C THR A 89 4.71 28.42 -15.14
N PRO A 90 5.74 28.62 -15.99
CA PRO A 90 7.07 28.10 -15.73
C PRO A 90 7.54 28.54 -14.35
N THR A 91 8.11 27.62 -13.59
CA THR A 91 8.62 27.93 -12.25
C THR A 91 9.76 28.95 -12.37
N PRO A 92 9.87 29.98 -11.48
CA PRO A 92 10.82 31.10 -11.62
C PRO A 92 12.31 30.76 -11.77
N LYS A 93 12.70 29.48 -11.64
CA LYS A 93 14.07 29.00 -11.80
C LYS A 93 14.40 28.52 -13.21
N GLU A 94 13.38 28.26 -14.05
CA GLU A 94 13.55 27.80 -15.43
C GLU A 94 13.89 28.95 -16.41
N ASN A 95 13.60 30.18 -16.00
CA ASN A 95 13.86 31.41 -16.75
C ASN A 95 15.16 32.12 -16.30
N LEU A 96 16.05 31.43 -15.60
CA LEU A 96 17.36 31.97 -15.25
C LEU A 96 18.35 31.69 -16.40
N PRO A 97 19.02 32.71 -16.96
CA PRO A 97 19.86 32.57 -18.15
C PRO A 97 21.18 31.82 -17.91
N TRP A 98 21.39 31.24 -16.73
CA TRP A 98 22.64 30.63 -16.28
C TRP A 98 22.47 29.26 -15.63
N SER A 99 21.30 28.62 -15.78
CA SER A 99 21.08 27.21 -15.38
C SER A 99 21.40 26.23 -16.50
#